data_AF-U5S582-F1
#
_entry.id   AF-U5S582-F1
#
_cell.length_a   1.000
_cell.length_b   1.000
_cell.length_c   1.000
_cell.angle_alpha   90.00
_cell.angle_beta   90.00
_cell.angle_gamma   90.00
#
_symmetry.space_group_name_H-M   'P 1'
#
loop_
_entity.id
_entity.type
_entity.pdbx_description
1 polymer ?
#
loop_
_entity_poly.entity_id
_entity_poly.type
_entity_poly.pdbx_seq_one_letter_code
_entity_poly.pdbx_strand_id
1 'polypeptide(L)'
;PKYGHYQGRFQTFIKNLGYMALTGVTDRTNVAFDALTGIGETGRISHTLTHERGAAIYSKSIITDLPMASTNPIDAGIFRFCKVCKTCGTTCNDINGWSPIN
;
A
#
# COMPACT_ATOMS: atom_id res chain seq x y z
N PRO A 1 -0.82 14.71 -12.53
CA PRO A 1 -0.94 14.34 -13.97
C PRO A 1 0.23 13.52 -14.59
N LYS A 2 1.06 12.77 -13.83
CA LYS A 2 2.12 11.92 -14.42
C LYS A 2 2.27 10.49 -13.86
N TYR A 3 1.48 10.10 -12.86
CA TYR A 3 1.56 8.75 -12.24
C TYR A 3 0.38 7.82 -12.57
N GLY A 4 -0.57 8.26 -13.43
CA GLY A 4 -1.81 7.54 -13.72
C GLY A 4 -1.74 6.49 -14.84
N HIS A 5 -0.56 6.20 -15.41
CA HIS A 5 -0.47 5.38 -16.64
C HIS A 5 -0.15 3.90 -16.43
N TYR A 6 0.52 3.52 -15.33
CA TYR A 6 0.97 2.13 -15.14
C TYR A 6 -0.20 1.17 -14.93
N GLN A 7 -1.15 1.53 -14.06
CA GLN A 7 -2.33 0.72 -13.77
C GLN A 7 -3.20 0.52 -15.03
N GLY A 8 -3.42 1.58 -15.82
CA GLY A 8 -4.18 1.49 -17.07
C GLY A 8 -3.49 0.64 -18.14
N ARG A 9 -2.15 0.75 -18.28
CA ARG A 9 -1.39 -0.09 -19.23
C ARG A 9 -1.44 -1.58 -18.84
N PHE A 10 -1.27 -1.90 -17.56
CA PHE A 10 -1.41 -3.26 -17.07
C PHE A 10 -2.83 -3.80 -17.23
N GLN A 11 -3.84 -2.95 -17.03
CA GLN A 11 -5.23 -3.34 -17.26
C GLN A 11 -5.47 -3.73 -18.71
N THR A 12 -5.02 -2.93 -19.68
CA THR A 12 -5.14 -3.24 -21.10
C THR A 12 -4.37 -4.51 -21.45
N PHE A 13 -3.17 -4.70 -20.88
CA PHE A 13 -2.39 -5.91 -21.08
C PHE A 13 -3.15 -7.16 -20.64
N ILE A 14 -3.69 -7.19 -19.42
CA ILE A 14 -4.45 -8.33 -18.89
C ILE A 14 -5.74 -8.57 -19.71
N LYS A 15 -6.44 -7.51 -20.11
CA LYS A 15 -7.61 -7.60 -21.00
C LYS A 15 -7.27 -8.24 -22.35
N ASN A 16 -6.11 -7.87 -22.93
CA ASN A 16 -5.66 -8.45 -24.19
C ASN A 16 -5.24 -9.92 -24.07
N LEU A 17 -4.94 -10.41 -22.87
CA LEU A 17 -4.74 -11.84 -22.59
C LEU A 17 -6.07 -12.62 -22.50
N GLY A 18 -7.22 -11.93 -22.58
CA GLY A 18 -8.55 -12.55 -22.49
C GLY A 18 -9.11 -12.63 -21.07
N TYR A 19 -8.48 -11.97 -20.10
CA TYR A 19 -8.89 -11.98 -18.69
C TYR A 19 -9.54 -10.65 -18.28
N MET A 20 -10.43 -10.72 -17.30
CA MET A 20 -11.01 -9.53 -16.68
C MET A 20 -9.93 -8.76 -15.91
N ALA A 21 -9.94 -7.42 -16.01
CA ALA A 21 -9.05 -6.56 -15.22
C ALA A 21 -9.78 -5.30 -14.75
N LEU A 22 -9.97 -5.19 -13.43
CA LEU A 22 -10.63 -4.07 -12.75
C LEU A 22 -9.62 -3.23 -11.99
N THR A 23 -9.67 -1.92 -12.19
CA THR A 23 -8.75 -0.94 -11.60
C THR A 23 -9.54 0.07 -10.75
N GLY A 24 -8.87 0.75 -9.82
CA GLY A 24 -9.49 1.79 -8.99
C GLY A 24 -10.36 1.28 -7.84
N VAL A 25 -10.67 -0.02 -7.81
CA VAL A 25 -11.46 -0.65 -6.73
C VAL A 25 -10.68 -0.70 -5.41
N THR A 26 -9.36 -0.90 -5.48
CA THR A 26 -8.51 -1.09 -4.29
C THR A 26 -7.81 0.18 -3.83
N ASP A 27 -8.11 1.32 -4.43
CA ASP A 27 -7.39 2.58 -4.19
C ASP A 27 -7.49 3.07 -2.74
N ARG A 28 -8.50 2.61 -1.98
CA ARG A 28 -8.68 2.90 -0.55
C ARG A 28 -8.43 1.72 0.38
N THR A 29 -8.07 0.56 -0.18
CA THR A 29 -7.84 -0.68 0.57
C THR A 29 -6.45 -1.26 0.32
N ASN A 30 -5.56 -0.48 -0.31
CA ASN A 30 -4.21 -0.89 -0.69
C ASN A 30 -3.40 -1.43 0.48
N VAL A 31 -3.50 -0.83 1.67
CA VAL A 31 -2.75 -1.27 2.87
C VAL A 31 -3.10 -2.72 3.26
N ALA A 32 -4.38 -3.09 3.17
CA ALA A 32 -4.79 -4.46 3.47
C ALA A 32 -4.26 -5.45 2.42
N PHE A 33 -4.33 -5.09 1.14
CA PHE A 33 -3.79 -5.92 0.06
C PHE A 33 -2.27 -6.05 0.14
N ASP A 34 -1.56 -4.98 0.50
CA ASP A 34 -0.11 -5.02 0.64
C ASP A 34 0.32 -5.98 1.75
N ALA A 35 -0.41 -6.00 2.87
CA ALA A 35 -0.19 -6.95 3.96
C ALA A 35 -0.46 -8.40 3.53
N LEU A 36 -1.58 -8.64 2.84
CA LEU A 36 -1.96 -9.97 2.37
C LEU A 36 -1.01 -10.52 1.31
N THR A 37 -0.52 -9.66 0.42
CA THR A 37 0.36 -10.04 -0.69
C THR A 37 1.84 -10.04 -0.32
N GLY A 38 2.19 -9.62 0.90
CA GLY A 38 3.57 -9.57 1.36
C GLY A 38 4.40 -8.41 0.79
N ILE A 39 3.77 -7.38 0.23
CA ILE A 39 4.45 -6.16 -0.21
C ILE A 39 5.06 -5.43 0.99
N GLY A 40 4.36 -5.41 2.11
CA GLY A 40 4.80 -4.72 3.32
C GLY A 40 3.90 -5.02 4.52
N GLU A 41 4.20 -4.39 5.66
CA GLU A 41 3.38 -4.46 6.87
C GLU A 41 2.73 -3.12 7.18
N THR A 42 1.58 -3.17 7.84
CA THR A 42 0.95 -1.97 8.39
C THR A 42 1.77 -1.42 9.56
N GLY A 43 2.23 -0.18 9.44
CA GLY A 43 2.91 0.55 10.52
C GLY A 43 1.97 1.40 11.36
N ARG A 44 2.53 2.07 12.39
CA ARG A 44 1.77 2.97 13.29
C ARG A 44 1.05 4.11 12.57
N ILE A 45 1.60 4.58 11.45
CA ILE A 45 1.01 5.63 10.60
C ILE A 45 -0.19 5.14 9.78
N SER A 46 -0.63 3.89 9.97
CA SER A 46 -1.72 3.25 9.21
C SER A 46 -1.47 3.19 7.70
N HIS A 47 -0.20 3.21 7.29
CA HIS A 47 0.25 2.96 5.94
C HIS A 47 1.08 1.68 5.87
N THR A 48 1.23 1.15 4.66
CA THR A 48 2.17 0.08 4.36
C THR A 48 3.60 0.60 4.50
N LEU A 49 4.43 -0.14 5.24
CA LEU A 49 5.86 0.06 5.30
C LEU A 49 6.55 -1.16 4.69
N THR A 50 7.59 -0.91 3.93
CA THR A 50 8.47 -1.93 3.36
C THR A 50 9.83 -1.88 4.01
N HIS A 51 10.51 -3.01 4.09
CA HIS A 51 11.88 -3.07 4.62
C HIS A 51 12.87 -2.27 3.76
N GLU A 52 12.64 -2.15 2.45
CA GLU A 52 13.52 -1.42 1.52
C GLU A 52 13.30 0.09 1.51
N ARG A 53 12.05 0.56 1.58
CA ARG A 53 11.67 1.96 1.31
C ARG A 53 10.87 2.61 2.43
N GLY A 54 10.62 1.91 3.53
CA GLY A 54 9.77 2.40 4.62
C GLY A 54 8.37 2.76 4.08
N ALA A 55 7.88 3.93 4.49
CA ALA A 55 6.57 4.46 4.09
C ALA A 55 6.56 5.19 2.74
N ALA A 56 7.71 5.31 2.06
CA ALA A 56 7.83 6.02 0.78
C ALA A 56 7.39 5.15 -0.41
N ILE A 57 6.26 4.46 -0.26
CA ILE A 57 5.68 3.61 -1.28
C ILE A 57 4.23 4.00 -1.57
N TYR A 58 3.83 3.79 -2.81
CA TYR A 58 2.44 3.94 -3.23
C TYR A 58 2.07 2.76 -4.12
N SER A 59 1.35 1.81 -3.56
CA SER A 59 0.92 0.59 -4.21
C SER A 59 -0.40 0.79 -4.95
N LYS A 60 -0.57 0.05 -6.05
CA LYS A 60 -1.80 -0.05 -6.83
C LYS A 60 -2.09 -1.52 -7.07
N SER A 61 -3.36 -1.90 -7.02
CA SER A 61 -3.77 -3.28 -7.30
C SER A 61 -4.72 -3.32 -8.49
N ILE A 62 -4.78 -4.48 -9.13
CA ILE A 62 -5.73 -4.81 -10.20
C ILE A 62 -6.40 -6.10 -9.78
N ILE A 63 -7.74 -6.11 -9.80
CA ILE A 63 -8.51 -7.32 -9.54
C ILE A 63 -8.72 -8.02 -10.88
N THR A 64 -8.35 -9.28 -10.96
CA THR A 64 -8.38 -10.07 -12.19
C THR A 64 -8.70 -11.53 -11.89
N ASP A 65 -9.25 -12.23 -12.88
CA ASP A 65 -9.46 -13.68 -12.92
C ASP A 65 -8.29 -14.43 -13.59
N LEU A 66 -7.22 -13.72 -13.97
CA LEU A 66 -5.96 -14.32 -14.42
C LEU A 66 -5.40 -15.25 -13.34
N PRO A 67 -5.19 -16.55 -13.62
CA PRO A 67 -4.63 -17.47 -12.63
C PRO A 67 -3.18 -17.09 -12.33
N MET A 68 -2.91 -16.77 -11.06
CA MET A 68 -1.58 -16.41 -10.56
C MET A 68 -1.30 -17.14 -9.26
N ALA A 69 -0.03 -17.45 -9.02
CA ALA A 69 0.39 -17.99 -7.73
C ALA A 69 0.18 -16.92 -6.64
N SER A 70 -0.46 -17.31 -5.53
CA SER A 70 -0.55 -16.43 -4.37
C SER A 70 0.83 -16.26 -3.75
N THR A 71 1.16 -15.02 -3.40
CA THR A 71 2.26 -14.75 -2.49
C THR A 71 1.80 -14.92 -1.04
N ASN A 72 2.76 -15.00 -0.12
CA ASN A 72 2.50 -15.09 1.31
C ASN A 72 2.73 -13.72 1.98
N PRO A 73 2.01 -13.41 3.08
CA PRO A 73 2.35 -12.30 3.95
C PRO A 73 3.78 -12.38 4.49
N ILE A 74 4.34 -11.24 4.88
CA ILE A 74 5.69 -11.14 5.45
C ILE A 74 5.67 -10.71 6.93
N ASP A 75 6.73 -11.05 7.66
CA ASP A 75 7.06 -10.47 8.99
C ASP A 75 8.50 -9.92 8.96
N ALA A 76 8.63 -8.66 8.60
CA ALA A 76 9.81 -7.83 8.73
C ALA A 76 9.95 -7.19 10.14
N GLY A 77 9.03 -7.48 11.07
CA GLY A 77 9.06 -6.95 12.43
C GLY A 77 8.66 -5.48 12.55
N ILE A 78 8.04 -4.90 11.52
CA ILE A 78 7.65 -3.48 11.48
C ILE A 78 6.61 -3.19 12.55
N PHE A 79 5.66 -4.09 12.76
CA PHE A 79 4.67 -3.93 13.83
C PHE A 79 5.32 -3.89 15.22
N ARG A 80 6.33 -4.74 15.47
CA ARG A 80 7.09 -4.79 16.73
C ARG A 80 7.92 -3.53 16.92
N PHE A 81 8.61 -3.08 15.87
CA PHE A 81 9.36 -1.83 15.87
C PHE A 81 8.47 -0.63 16.19
N CYS A 82 7.30 -0.56 15.57
CA CYS A 82 6.33 0.53 15.77
C CYS A 82 5.88 0.67 17.22
N LYS A 83 5.84 -0.42 18.02
CA LYS A 83 5.46 -0.37 19.45
C LYS A 83 6.38 0.53 20.27
N VAL A 84 7.67 0.54 19.94
CA VAL A 84 8.70 1.29 20.68
C VAL A 84 9.01 2.64 20.04
N CYS A 85 9.14 2.70 18.71
CA CYS A 85 9.61 3.88 17.97
C CYS A 85 8.80 5.17 18.26
N LYS A 86 7.48 5.12 18.03
CA LYS A 86 6.52 6.22 18.26
C LYS A 86 6.84 7.58 17.61
N THR A 87 7.91 7.73 16.83
CA THR A 87 8.34 9.02 16.23
C THR A 87 7.24 9.72 15.44
N CYS A 88 6.51 9.01 14.58
CA CYS A 88 5.41 9.61 13.84
C CYS A 88 4.29 10.15 14.75
N GLY A 89 4.07 9.53 15.91
CA GLY A 89 3.11 9.96 16.92
C GLY A 89 3.65 11.03 17.88
N THR A 90 4.93 11.39 17.81
CA THR A 90 5.49 12.53 18.56
C THR A 90 5.75 13.73 17.65
N THR A 91 5.97 13.50 16.36
CA THR A 91 6.29 14.54 15.36
C THR A 91 5.06 15.02 14.59
N CYS A 92 3.93 14.30 14.63
CA CYS A 92 2.74 14.71 13.88
C CYS A 92 2.30 16.13 14.29
N ASN A 93 2.11 16.99 13.30
CA ASN A 93 1.81 18.40 13.51
C ASN A 93 0.38 18.64 14.00
N ASP A 94 -0.54 17.69 13.75
CA ASP A 94 -1.94 17.77 14.20
C ASP A 94 -2.09 17.61 15.71
N ILE A 95 -1.17 16.91 16.37
CA ILE A 95 -1.12 16.73 17.83
C ILE A 95 -0.22 17.73 18.54
N ASN A 96 0.66 18.44 17.80
CA ASN A 96 1.57 19.47 18.32
C ASN A 96 1.12 20.91 17.98
N GLY A 97 -0.12 21.10 17.53
CA GLY A 97 -0.74 22.42 17.41
C GLY A 97 -0.34 23.25 16.18
N TRP A 98 0.26 22.66 15.14
CA TRP A 98 0.60 23.39 13.91
C TRP A 98 -0.44 23.23 12.77
N SER A 99 -1.50 22.45 13.00
CA SER A 99 -2.52 22.23 11.98
C SER A 99 -3.51 23.39 11.91
N PRO A 100 -3.73 24.04 10.75
CA PRO A 100 -4.68 25.15 10.58
C PRO A 100 -6.16 24.73 10.63
N ILE A 101 -6.45 23.51 11.09
CA ILE A 101 -7.80 22.93 11.24
C ILE A 101 -8.26 22.84 12.71
N ASN A 102 -7.53 23.46 13.64
CA ASN A 102 -8.04 23.85 14.97
C ASN A 102 -7.94 25.37 15.14
#